data_AF-A0A4Q6A8U1-F1
#
_entry.id   AF-A0A4Q6A8U1-F1
#
_cell.length_a   1.000
_cell.length_b   1.000
_cell.length_c   1.000
_cell.angle_alpha   90.00
_cell.angle_beta   90.00
_cell.angle_gamma   90.00
#
_symmetry.space_group_name_H-M   'P 1'
#
loop_
_entity.id
_entity.type
_entity.pdbx_description
1 polymer ?
#
loop_
_entity_poly.entity_id
_entity_poly.type
_entity_poly.pdbx_seq_one_letter_code
_entity_poly.pdbx_strand_id
1 'polypeptide(L)' 'MIAAPLPTNERERLEDLYSYNILDTASEQDFDELAELANMICGTQMSLVAFMDEHRQWNK' A
#
# COMPACT_ATOMS: atom_id res chain seq x y z
N MET A 1 -13.58 14.88 -4.79
CA MET A 1 -13.44 13.43 -4.61
C MET A 1 -14.19 13.04 -3.34
N ILE A 2 -14.88 11.90 -3.34
CA ILE A 2 -15.53 11.35 -2.15
C ILE A 2 -14.49 10.46 -1.46
N ALA A 3 -14.24 10.67 -0.18
CA ALA A 3 -13.33 9.81 0.58
C ALA A 3 -13.95 8.42 0.74
N ALA A 4 -13.13 7.38 0.62
CA ALA A 4 -13.58 6.01 0.89
C ALA A 4 -14.05 5.92 2.36
N PRO A 5 -15.11 5.14 2.65
CA PRO A 5 -15.54 4.92 4.01
C PRO A 5 -14.46 4.17 4.80
N LEU A 6 -14.24 4.58 6.04
CA LEU A 6 -13.33 3.87 6.93
C LEU A 6 -13.96 2.54 7.37
N PRO A 7 -13.16 1.46 7.48
CA PRO A 7 -13.64 0.20 8.02
C PRO A 7 -13.94 0.33 9.52
N THR A 8 -14.79 -0.56 10.05
CA THR A 8 -15.18 -0.54 11.47
C THR A 8 -14.02 -0.80 12.43
N ASN A 9 -12.95 -1.45 11.96
CA ASN A 9 -11.75 -1.79 12.71
C ASN A 9 -10.54 -0.91 12.32
N GLU A 10 -10.75 0.33 11.87
CA GLU A 10 -9.68 1.19 11.34
C GLU A 10 -8.52 1.40 12.32
N ARG A 11 -8.81 1.52 13.62
CA ARG A 11 -7.77 1.64 14.66
C ARG A 11 -6.85 0.42 14.69
N GLU A 12 -7.42 -0.77 14.68
CA GLU A 12 -6.66 -2.03 14.72
C GLU A 12 -5.86 -2.21 13.43
N ARG A 13 -6.44 -1.87 12.28
CA ARG A 13 -5.74 -1.89 10.99
C ARG A 13 -4.51 -0.97 10.97
N LEU A 14 -4.63 0.24 11.54
CA LEU A 14 -3.50 1.17 11.66
C LEU A 14 -2.44 0.67 12.64
N GLU A 15 -2.85 0.12 13.79
CA GLU A 15 -1.92 -0.50 14.75
C GLU A 15 -1.12 -1.64 14.10
N ASP A 16 -1.79 -2.51 13.35
CA ASP A 16 -1.13 -3.57 12.58
C ASP A 16 -0.18 -3.00 11.53
N LEU A 17 -0.60 -2.00 10.75
CA LEU A 17 0.25 -1.36 9.74
C LEU A 17 1.54 -0.79 10.35
N TYR A 18 1.43 -0.05 11.46
CA TYR A 18 2.58 0.54 12.13
C TYR A 18 3.51 -0.52 12.73
N SER A 19 2.99 -1.67 13.15
CA SER A 19 3.80 -2.77 13.70
C SER A 19 4.82 -3.33 12.70
N TYR A 20 4.54 -3.24 11.39
CA TYR A 20 5.44 -3.71 10.33
C TYR A 20 6.63 -2.77 10.08
N ASN A 21 6.63 -1.54 10.62
CA ASN A 21 7.68 -0.53 10.39
C ASN A 21 8.02 -0.33 8.90
N ILE A 22 7.00 -0.40 8.04
CA ILE A 22 7.17 -0.41 6.58
C ILE A 22 7.03 0.98 5.94
N LEU A 23 6.38 1.92 6.65
CA LEU A 23 6.16 3.29 6.19
C LEU A 23 7.44 4.13 6.32
N ASP A 24 7.63 5.05 5.38
CA ASP A 24 8.78 5.97 5.33
C ASP A 24 10.15 5.26 5.35
N THR A 25 10.20 4.01 4.90
CA THR A 25 11.44 3.27 4.68
C THR A 25 11.91 3.37 3.23
N ALA A 26 13.14 2.93 2.97
CA ALA A 26 13.67 2.87 1.61
C ALA A 26 12.85 1.92 0.73
N SER A 27 12.98 2.11 -0.59
CA SER A 27 12.45 1.16 -1.56
C SER A 27 13.08 -0.22 -1.37
N GLU A 28 12.28 -1.26 -1.52
CA GLU A 28 12.70 -2.65 -1.40
C GLU A 28 12.35 -3.36 -2.70
N GLN A 29 13.35 -4.01 -3.30
CA GLN A 29 13.23 -4.65 -4.62
C GLN A 29 12.08 -5.65 -4.69
N ASP A 30 11.78 -6.36 -3.60
CA ASP A 30 10.69 -7.34 -3.55
C ASP A 30 9.32 -6.70 -3.86
N PHE A 31 9.08 -5.45 -3.44
CA PHE A 31 7.82 -4.75 -3.76
C PHE A 31 7.78 -4.24 -5.20
N ASP A 32 8.92 -3.80 -5.73
CA ASP A 32 9.06 -3.39 -7.13
C ASP A 32 8.77 -4.59 -8.06
N GLU A 33 9.37 -5.75 -7.78
CA GLU A 33 9.16 -6.99 -8.53
C GLU A 33 7.70 -7.46 -8.46
N LEU A 34 7.04 -7.33 -7.30
CA LEU A 34 5.62 -7.62 -7.16
C LEU A 34 4.75 -6.69 -8.01
N ALA A 35 5.05 -5.39 -8.02
CA ALA A 35 4.34 -4.43 -8.87
C ALA A 35 4.55 -4.77 -10.36
N GLU A 36 5.78 -5.02 -10.79
CA GLU A 36 6.09 -5.43 -12.17
C GLU A 36 5.36 -6.72 -12.56
N LEU A 37 5.34 -7.72 -11.69
CA LEU A 37 4.64 -8.97 -11.93
C LEU A 37 3.13 -8.75 -12.11
N ALA A 38 2.52 -7.92 -11.25
CA ALA A 38 1.11 -7.57 -11.38
C ALA A 38 0.83 -6.82 -12.70
N ASN A 39 1.74 -5.95 -13.15
CA ASN A 39 1.64 -5.28 -14.45
C ASN A 39 1.58 -6.30 -15.60
N MET A 40 2.55 -7.22 -15.62
CA MET A 40 2.70 -8.23 -16.67
C MET A 40 1.50 -9.18 -16.72
N ILE A 41 1.02 -9.63 -15.56
CA ILE A 41 -0.11 -10.57 -15.47
C ILE A 41 -1.43 -9.90 -15.87
N CYS A 42 -1.67 -8.69 -15.37
CA CYS A 42 -2.94 -8.00 -15.60
C CYS A 42 -2.99 -7.24 -16.92
N GLY A 43 -1.86 -7.10 -17.63
CA GLY A 43 -1.76 -6.37 -18.88
C GLY A 43 -2.07 -4.87 -18.74
N THR A 44 -1.76 -4.27 -17.59
CA THR A 44 -2.06 -2.85 -17.30
C THR A 44 -0.89 -1.94 -17.64
N GLN A 45 -1.12 -0.62 -17.71
CA GLN A 45 -0.04 0.36 -17.95
C GLN A 45 0.71 0.74 -16.67
N MET A 46 0.10 0.51 -15.50
CA MET A 46 0.67 0.85 -14.20
C MET A 46 0.14 -0.12 -13.14
N SER A 47 0.98 -0.42 -12.16
CA SER A 47 0.72 -1.18 -10.95
C SER A 47 1.61 -0.61 -9.84
N LEU A 48 1.18 -0.75 -8.59
CA LEU A 48 1.90 -0.25 -7.43
C LEU A 48 1.48 -1.04 -6.20
N VAL A 49 2.37 -1.11 -5.21
CA VAL A 49 2.06 -1.61 -3.87
C VAL A 49 1.85 -0.39 -2.97
N ALA A 50 0.61 -0.22 -2.49
CA ALA A 50 0.25 0.90 -1.63
C ALA A 50 -0.21 0.45 -0.24
N PHE A 51 0.22 1.19 0.77
CA PHE A 51 -0.22 1.10 2.15
C PHE A 51 -1.07 2.31 2.48
N MET A 52 -2.28 2.06 2.99
CA MET A 52 -3.19 3.13 3.41
C MET A 52 -2.81 3.57 4.83
N ASP A 53 -2.29 4.77 5.00
CA ASP A 53 -2.04 5.39 6.30
C ASP A 53 -3.26 6.26 6.69
N GLU A 54 -3.32 6.78 7.92
CA GLU A 54 -4.47 7.50 8.46
C GLU A 54 -4.86 8.71 7.58
N HIS A 55 -3.86 9.40 7.01
CA HIS A 55 -4.05 10.63 6.26
C HIS A 55 -3.36 10.63 4.88
N ARG A 56 -2.74 9.52 4.48
CA ARG A 56 -2.00 9.43 3.21
C ARG A 56 -2.05 8.02 2.63
N GLN A 57 -1.88 7.95 1.32
CA GLN A 57 -1.46 6.73 0.66
C GLN A 57 0.06 6.75 0.55
N TRP A 58 0.70 5.71 1.05
CA TRP A 58 2.15 5.54 0.95
C TRP A 58 2.46 4.39 0.01
N ASN A 59 3.22 4.65 -1.04
CA ASN A 59 3.58 3.64 -2.04
C ASN A 59 5.00 3.15 -1.76
N LYS A 60 5.20 1.85 -1.92
CA LYS A 60 6.53 1.31 -2.15
C LYS A 60 7.00 1.65 -3.54
#